data_AF-A0A161MJU8-F1
#
_entry.id   AF-A0A161MJU8-F1
#
_cell.length_a   1.000
_cell.length_b   1.000
_cell.length_c   1.000
_cell.angle_alpha   90.00
_cell.angle_beta   90.00
_cell.angle_gamma   90.00
#
_symmetry.space_group_name_H-M   'P 1'
#
loop_
_entity.id
_entity.type
_entity.pdbx_description
1 polymer ?
#
loop_
_entity_poly.entity_id
_entity_poly.type
_entity_poly.pdbx_seq_one_letter_code
_entity_poly.pdbx_strand_id
1 'polypeptide(L)'
;GYEDYTKQLIVKPVKKSSIIQDLEKTLEMKKITSGSDPPLIEPSNGPTFQRARLKEETKKLEELRDIWLLNNTNSVPKEIQDEILAVTGQTTLLIKSKFEQFRSLINEYTTLSANNTKSGQKKITADDLDGFWEMMYLQVVQLHNK
;
A
#
# COMPACT_ATOMS: atom_id res chain seq x y z
N GLY A 1 -41.82 -36.22 -23.47
CA GLY A 1 -40.51 -36.68 -23.97
C GLY A 1 -39.66 -35.49 -24.35
N TYR A 2 -38.99 -34.89 -23.37
CA TYR A 2 -38.07 -33.75 -23.54
C TYR A 2 -36.93 -33.84 -22.50
N GLU A 3 -36.31 -35.02 -22.37
CA GLU A 3 -35.17 -35.22 -21.46
C GLU A 3 -34.06 -36.03 -22.15
N ASP A 4 -33.51 -35.57 -23.28
CA ASP A 4 -32.28 -36.21 -23.79
C ASP A 4 -31.40 -35.35 -24.71
N TYR A 5 -31.23 -34.05 -24.43
CA TYR A 5 -30.32 -33.19 -25.20
C TYR A 5 -29.16 -32.58 -24.43
N THR A 6 -28.97 -32.91 -23.15
CA THR A 6 -27.86 -32.34 -22.35
C THR A 6 -26.63 -33.23 -22.24
N LYS A 7 -26.59 -34.38 -22.93
CA LYS A 7 -25.42 -35.29 -22.93
C LYS A 7 -24.66 -35.30 -24.25
N GLN A 8 -24.14 -34.14 -24.69
CA GLN A 8 -23.01 -34.09 -25.64
C GLN A 8 -22.43 -32.68 -25.81
N LEU A 9 -21.91 -32.10 -24.73
CA LEU A 9 -20.84 -31.12 -24.80
C LEU A 9 -19.67 -31.66 -23.99
N ILE A 10 -18.96 -32.63 -24.58
CA ILE A 10 -17.64 -33.04 -24.10
C ILE A 10 -16.74 -31.85 -24.39
N VAL A 11 -16.54 -30.99 -23.39
CA VAL A 11 -15.58 -29.90 -23.43
C VAL A 11 -14.20 -30.56 -23.51
N LYS A 12 -13.66 -30.70 -24.73
CA LYS A 12 -12.28 -31.18 -24.89
C LYS A 12 -11.36 -30.22 -24.14
N PRO A 13 -10.42 -30.70 -23.32
CA PRO A 13 -9.51 -29.82 -22.60
C PRO A 13 -8.70 -29.03 -23.63
N VAL A 14 -8.86 -27.70 -23.61
CA VAL A 14 -8.04 -26.80 -24.42
C VAL A 14 -6.61 -26.93 -23.90
N LYS A 15 -5.70 -27.46 -24.73
CA LYS A 15 -4.28 -27.47 -24.42
C LYS A 15 -3.83 -26.02 -24.25
N LYS A 16 -3.46 -25.64 -23.03
CA LYS A 16 -2.91 -24.31 -22.76
C LYS A 16 -1.69 -24.09 -23.64
N SER A 17 -1.62 -22.94 -24.32
CA SER A 17 -0.45 -22.53 -25.10
C SER A 17 0.81 -22.59 -24.23
N SER A 18 1.96 -22.94 -24.83
CA SER A 18 3.26 -23.00 -24.12
C SER A 18 3.51 -21.71 -23.35
N ILE A 19 3.17 -20.56 -23.94
CA ILE A 19 3.33 -19.24 -23.33
C ILE A 19 2.55 -19.12 -22.01
N ILE A 20 1.32 -19.66 -21.95
CA ILE A 20 0.49 -19.62 -20.74
C ILE A 20 1.07 -20.55 -19.67
N GLN A 21 1.59 -21.72 -20.06
CA GLN A 21 2.24 -22.64 -19.12
C GLN A 21 3.54 -22.05 -18.56
N ASP A 22 4.32 -21.37 -19.39
CA ASP A 22 5.57 -20.73 -18.99
C ASP A 22 5.31 -19.52 -18.07
N LEU A 23 4.24 -18.76 -18.31
CA LEU A 23 3.78 -17.68 -17.44
C LEU A 23 3.28 -18.20 -16.09
N GLU A 24 2.47 -19.27 -16.07
CA GLU A 24 2.03 -19.92 -14.84
C GLU A 24 3.23 -20.46 -14.05
N LYS A 25 4.18 -21.12 -14.73
CA LYS A 25 5.42 -21.62 -14.10
C LYS A 25 6.28 -20.48 -13.54
N THR A 26 6.36 -19.35 -14.23
CA THR A 26 7.07 -18.15 -13.77
C THR A 26 6.37 -17.51 -12.57
N LEU A 27 5.04 -17.49 -12.54
CA LEU A 27 4.25 -17.00 -11.40
C LEU A 27 4.38 -17.93 -10.19
N GLU A 28 4.41 -19.24 -10.41
CA GLU A 28 4.59 -20.24 -9.36
C GLU A 28 6.03 -20.22 -8.80
N MET A 29 7.04 -20.02 -9.65
CA MET A 29 8.43 -19.82 -9.23
C MET A 29 8.60 -18.54 -8.40
N LYS A 30 7.88 -17.46 -8.74
CA LYS A 30 7.87 -16.22 -7.94
C LYS A 30 7.17 -16.37 -6.59
N LYS A 31 6.23 -17.31 -6.44
CA LYS A 31 5.62 -17.63 -5.13
C LYS A 31 6.59 -18.37 -4.21
N ILE A 32 7.56 -19.12 -4.76
CA ILE A 32 8.44 -20.01 -3.99
C ILE A 32 9.77 -19.32 -3.56
N THR A 33 10.11 -18.15 -4.12
CA THR A 33 11.38 -17.44 -3.83
C THR A 33 11.30 -16.32 -2.79
N SER A 34 10.26 -16.28 -1.95
CA SER A 34 10.25 -15.47 -0.71
C SER A 34 10.35 -16.39 0.51
N GLY A 35 11.56 -16.85 0.82
CA GLY A 35 11.81 -17.63 2.02
C GLY A 35 11.69 -16.79 3.29
N SER A 36 10.56 -16.92 3.99
CA SER A 36 10.44 -16.87 5.47
C SER A 36 8.99 -17.17 5.88
N ASP A 37 8.77 -18.37 6.43
CA ASP A 37 7.58 -18.87 7.14
C ASP A 37 6.23 -18.98 6.37
N PRO A 38 5.33 -19.91 6.78
CA PRO A 38 4.02 -20.10 6.12
C PRO A 38 3.18 -18.82 6.23
N PRO A 39 2.28 -18.52 5.27
CA PRO A 39 1.39 -17.38 5.41
C PRO A 39 0.39 -17.68 6.52
N LEU A 40 0.74 -17.33 7.75
CA LEU A 40 -0.22 -16.98 8.78
C LEU A 40 -1.12 -15.93 8.13
N ILE A 41 -2.42 -16.22 8.03
CA ILE A 41 -3.41 -15.26 7.55
C ILE A 41 -3.20 -13.99 8.37
N GLU A 42 -2.61 -12.97 7.76
CA GLU A 42 -2.35 -11.73 8.46
C GLU A 42 -3.70 -11.10 8.82
N PRO A 43 -3.81 -10.44 9.99
CA PRO A 43 -5.00 -9.65 10.28
C PRO A 43 -5.17 -8.60 9.18
N SER A 44 -6.41 -8.18 8.92
CA SER A 44 -6.74 -7.25 7.83
C SER A 44 -6.04 -5.89 7.95
N ASN A 45 -5.57 -5.53 9.15
CA ASN A 45 -4.78 -4.33 9.45
C ASN A 45 -3.30 -4.65 9.76
N GLY A 46 -2.83 -5.82 9.32
CA GLY A 46 -1.46 -6.28 9.52
C GLY A 46 -0.41 -5.49 8.72
N PRO A 47 0.87 -5.82 8.88
CA PRO A 47 1.98 -5.04 8.31
C PRO A 47 1.93 -4.89 6.80
N THR A 48 1.50 -5.91 6.05
CA THR A 48 1.45 -5.81 4.60
C THR A 48 0.36 -4.83 4.16
N PHE A 49 -0.83 -4.90 4.77
CA PHE A 49 -1.88 -3.90 4.57
C PHE A 49 -1.38 -2.48 4.88
N GLN A 50 -0.77 -2.27 6.05
CA GLN A 50 -0.29 -0.94 6.44
C GLN A 50 0.81 -0.41 5.51
N ARG A 51 1.71 -1.29 5.02
CA ARG A 51 2.72 -0.92 4.00
C ARG A 51 2.08 -0.54 2.67
N ALA A 52 1.09 -1.31 2.21
CA ALA A 52 0.40 -1.04 0.96
C ALA A 52 -0.33 0.30 1.02
N ARG A 53 -1.08 0.54 2.10
CA ARG A 53 -1.78 1.80 2.38
C ARG A 53 -0.82 2.99 2.45
N LEU A 54 0.28 2.86 3.19
CA LEU A 54 1.32 3.89 3.27
C LEU A 54 1.89 4.23 1.90
N LYS A 55 2.25 3.21 1.12
CA LYS A 55 2.80 3.39 -0.24
C LYS A 55 1.82 4.09 -1.17
N GLU A 56 0.55 3.68 -1.14
CA GLU A 56 -0.49 4.28 -1.98
C GLU A 56 -0.69 5.76 -1.64
N GLU A 57 -0.75 6.10 -0.37
CA GLU A 57 -0.96 7.48 0.07
C GLU A 57 0.26 8.36 -0.21
N THR A 58 1.48 7.85 -0.01
CA THR A 58 2.71 8.58 -0.41
C THR A 58 2.64 8.94 -1.88
N LYS A 59 2.30 7.95 -2.73
CA LYS A 59 2.24 8.14 -4.17
C LYS A 59 1.20 9.22 -4.54
N LYS A 60 0.00 9.17 -3.96
CA LYS A 60 -1.06 10.17 -4.21
C LYS A 60 -0.60 11.59 -3.87
N LEU A 61 0.06 11.75 -2.72
CA LEU A 61 0.55 13.06 -2.27
C LEU A 61 1.72 13.58 -3.12
N GLU A 62 2.61 12.70 -3.58
CA GLU A 62 3.69 13.06 -4.50
C GLU A 62 3.15 13.48 -5.87
N GLU A 63 2.19 12.72 -6.41
CA GLU A 63 1.53 13.07 -7.68
C GLU A 63 0.81 14.42 -7.58
N LEU A 64 0.08 14.67 -6.48
CA LEU A 64 -0.62 15.94 -6.26
C LEU A 64 0.37 17.12 -6.14
N ARG A 65 1.45 16.93 -5.37
CA ARG A 65 2.55 17.90 -5.26
C ARG A 65 3.11 18.25 -6.63
N ASP A 66 3.38 17.25 -7.47
CA ASP A 66 3.98 17.45 -8.78
C ASP A 66 3.01 18.20 -9.72
N ILE A 67 1.71 17.89 -9.66
CA ILE A 67 0.67 18.62 -10.38
C ILE A 67 0.64 20.10 -9.96
N TRP A 68 0.68 20.39 -8.66
CA TRP A 68 0.67 21.77 -8.19
C TRP A 68 1.92 22.54 -8.63
N LEU A 69 3.10 21.93 -8.52
CA LEU A 69 4.34 22.55 -9.00
C LEU A 69 4.33 22.79 -10.51
N LEU A 70 3.78 21.87 -11.31
CA LEU A 70 3.67 22.03 -12.75
C LEU A 70 2.74 23.19 -13.13
N ASN A 71 1.69 23.41 -12.35
CA ASN A 71 0.75 24.51 -12.55
C ASN A 71 1.23 25.84 -11.93
N ASN A 72 2.35 25.84 -11.19
CA ASN A 72 2.92 27.03 -10.59
C ASN A 72 3.75 27.83 -11.61
N THR A 73 3.06 28.52 -12.52
CA THR A 73 3.68 29.27 -13.62
C THR A 73 3.69 30.78 -13.35
N ASN A 74 4.53 31.52 -14.08
CA ASN A 74 4.60 32.99 -14.01
C ASN A 74 3.30 33.70 -14.44
N SER A 75 2.33 32.97 -15.01
CA SER A 75 1.02 33.51 -15.38
C SER A 75 0.01 33.51 -14.23
N VAL A 76 0.33 32.85 -13.11
CA VAL A 76 -0.50 32.78 -11.91
C VAL A 76 -0.16 33.98 -10.99
N PRO A 77 -1.12 34.58 -10.26
CA PRO A 77 -0.82 35.64 -9.29
C PRO A 77 0.17 35.17 -8.23
N LYS A 78 1.05 36.07 -7.78
CA LYS A 78 2.13 35.73 -6.85
C LYS A 78 1.62 35.11 -5.55
N GLU A 79 0.50 35.61 -5.04
CA GLU A 79 -0.14 35.10 -3.82
C GLU A 79 -0.48 33.61 -3.94
N ILE A 80 -0.99 33.18 -5.11
CA ILE A 80 -1.33 31.80 -5.40
C ILE A 80 -0.06 30.96 -5.61
N GLN A 81 1.00 31.53 -6.20
CA GLN A 81 2.29 30.85 -6.32
C GLN A 81 2.90 30.56 -4.94
N ASP A 82 2.87 31.57 -4.05
CA ASP A 82 3.37 31.46 -2.68
C ASP A 82 2.56 30.41 -1.88
N GLU A 83 1.23 30.34 -2.10
CA GLU A 83 0.37 29.32 -1.52
C GLU A 83 0.70 27.90 -2.03
N ILE A 84 0.87 27.74 -3.34
CA ILE A 84 1.30 26.47 -3.95
C ILE A 84 2.63 26.00 -3.36
N LEU A 85 3.61 26.90 -3.23
CA LEU A 85 4.91 26.59 -2.63
C LEU A 85 4.76 26.19 -1.15
N ALA A 86 3.93 26.91 -0.39
CA ALA A 86 3.69 26.61 1.01
C ALA A 86 3.05 25.22 1.21
N VAL A 87 2.04 24.87 0.42
CA VAL A 87 1.36 23.58 0.54
C VAL A 87 2.25 22.43 0.05
N THR A 88 3.03 22.64 -1.02
CA THR A 88 4.03 21.67 -1.53
C THR A 88 5.12 21.39 -0.49
N GLY A 89 5.61 22.44 0.17
CA GLY A 89 6.59 22.32 1.26
C GLY A 89 6.04 21.51 2.44
N GLN A 90 4.80 21.78 2.84
CA GLN A 90 4.15 21.04 3.93
C GLN A 90 3.92 19.57 3.56
N THR A 91 3.45 19.26 2.36
CA THR A 91 3.30 17.88 1.87
C THR A 91 4.64 17.13 1.91
N THR A 92 5.72 17.78 1.47
CA THR A 92 7.07 17.20 1.51
C THR A 92 7.53 16.91 2.94
N LEU A 93 7.27 17.82 3.88
CA LEU A 93 7.59 17.62 5.29
C LEU A 93 6.77 16.50 5.91
N LEU A 94 5.49 16.39 5.58
CA LEU A 94 4.61 15.34 6.08
C LEU A 94 5.12 13.95 5.64
N ILE A 95 5.46 13.79 4.37
CA ILE A 95 6.03 12.55 3.82
C ILE A 95 7.38 12.24 4.49
N LYS A 96 8.31 13.20 4.55
CA LYS A 96 9.65 12.94 5.09
C LYS A 96 9.67 12.68 6.61
N SER A 97 8.65 13.12 7.35
CA SER A 97 8.63 12.99 8.81
C SER A 97 7.65 11.92 9.28
N LYS A 98 6.35 12.07 9.01
CA LYS A 98 5.31 11.23 9.61
C LYS A 98 5.18 9.88 8.90
N PHE A 99 5.30 9.86 7.58
CA PHE A 99 5.24 8.62 6.81
C PHE A 99 6.47 7.75 7.11
N GLU A 100 7.64 8.38 7.31
CA GLU A 100 8.85 7.68 7.77
C GLU A 100 8.74 7.13 9.19
N GLN A 101 8.14 7.88 10.13
CA GLN A 101 7.82 7.38 11.46
C GLN A 101 6.86 6.17 11.39
N PHE A 102 5.82 6.23 10.55
CA PHE A 102 4.90 5.11 10.39
C PHE A 102 5.58 3.88 9.80
N ARG A 103 6.46 4.07 8.81
CA ARG A 103 7.28 2.98 8.24
C ARG A 103 8.12 2.28 9.31
N SER A 104 8.74 3.05 10.21
CA SER A 104 9.49 2.48 11.34
C SER A 104 8.61 1.69 12.29
N LEU A 105 7.41 2.19 12.64
CA LEU A 105 6.46 1.47 13.50
C LEU A 105 6.01 0.13 12.89
N ILE A 106 5.72 0.10 11.58
CA ILE A 106 5.39 -1.13 10.86
C ILE A 106 6.54 -2.15 10.94
N ASN A 107 7.79 -1.68 10.79
CA ASN A 107 8.98 -2.55 10.86
C ASN A 107 9.21 -3.08 12.28
N GLU A 108 9.03 -2.24 13.30
CA GLU A 108 9.09 -2.66 14.70
C GLU A 108 8.01 -3.69 15.03
N TYR A 109 6.76 -3.48 14.61
CA TYR A 109 5.69 -4.47 14.74
C TYR A 109 6.08 -5.81 14.10
N THR A 110 6.61 -5.77 12.86
CA THR A 110 7.01 -6.98 12.13
C THR A 110 8.12 -7.74 12.89
N THR A 111 9.10 -7.00 13.41
CA THR A 111 10.26 -7.57 14.11
C THR A 111 9.90 -8.14 15.48
N LEU A 112 9.02 -7.48 16.23
CA LEU A 112 8.53 -7.93 17.54
C LEU A 112 7.52 -9.07 17.43
N SER A 113 6.77 -9.16 16.33
CA SER A 113 5.88 -10.28 16.07
C SER A 113 6.63 -11.55 15.65
N ALA A 114 7.77 -11.43 14.96
CA ALA A 114 8.58 -12.57 14.53
C ALA A 114 9.46 -13.14 15.65
N ASN A 115 9.99 -12.27 16.52
CA ASN A 115 10.76 -12.68 17.68
C ASN A 115 9.80 -12.77 18.87
N ASN A 116 9.37 -13.97 19.28
CA ASN A 116 8.60 -14.21 20.52
C ASN A 116 9.23 -13.43 21.68
N THR A 117 8.74 -12.21 21.92
CA THR A 117 9.52 -11.22 22.63
C THR A 117 9.45 -11.54 24.11
N LYS A 118 10.62 -11.60 24.74
CA LYS A 118 10.75 -11.87 26.17
C LYS A 118 9.87 -10.91 26.96
N SER A 119 9.05 -11.47 27.84
CA SER A 119 8.13 -10.79 28.77
C SER A 119 8.70 -9.47 29.31
N GLY A 120 8.14 -8.33 28.91
CA GLY A 120 8.41 -7.02 29.54
C GLY A 120 8.56 -5.80 28.62
N GLN A 121 8.74 -5.97 27.30
CA GLN A 121 8.75 -4.83 26.37
C GLN A 121 7.34 -4.49 25.88
N LYS A 122 7.01 -3.19 25.81
CA LYS A 122 5.71 -2.69 25.31
C LYS A 122 5.58 -3.11 23.84
N LYS A 123 4.70 -4.07 23.56
CA LYS A 123 4.48 -4.61 22.22
C LYS A 123 3.65 -3.61 21.42
N ILE A 124 4.13 -3.21 20.24
CA ILE A 124 3.31 -2.47 19.26
C ILE A 124 2.22 -3.43 18.78
N THR A 125 0.98 -2.97 18.85
CA THR A 125 -0.21 -3.70 18.41
C THR A 125 -0.70 -3.20 17.05
N ALA A 126 -1.61 -3.94 16.41
CA ALA A 126 -2.23 -3.48 15.17
C ALA A 126 -3.07 -2.20 15.40
N ASP A 127 -3.69 -2.07 16.57
CA ASP A 127 -4.45 -0.87 16.97
C ASP A 127 -3.54 0.36 17.14
N ASP A 128 -2.30 0.18 17.61
CA ASP A 128 -1.31 1.27 17.67
C ASP A 128 -0.96 1.79 16.26
N LEU A 129 -0.92 0.91 15.25
CA LEU A 129 -0.67 1.29 13.86
C LEU A 129 -1.87 2.05 13.28
N ASP A 130 -3.10 1.57 13.53
CA ASP A 130 -4.31 2.25 13.07
C ASP A 130 -4.46 3.63 13.72
N GLY A 131 -4.21 3.75 15.03
CA GLY A 131 -4.24 5.04 15.72
C GLY A 131 -3.19 6.03 15.20
N PHE A 132 -1.98 5.56 14.88
CA PHE A 132 -0.97 6.40 14.23
C PHE A 132 -1.41 6.84 12.83
N TRP A 133 -2.01 5.93 12.07
CA TRP A 133 -2.54 6.24 10.76
C TRP A 133 -3.61 7.32 10.83
N GLU A 134 -4.61 7.18 11.71
CA GLU A 134 -5.70 8.16 11.86
C GLU A 134 -5.15 9.55 12.18
N MET A 135 -4.19 9.65 13.11
CA MET A 135 -3.52 10.90 13.42
C MET A 135 -2.81 11.51 12.21
N MET A 136 -2.12 10.69 11.41
CA MET A 136 -1.43 11.14 10.20
C MET A 136 -2.42 11.59 9.12
N TYR A 137 -3.53 10.86 8.95
CA TYR A 137 -4.56 11.16 7.97
C TYR A 137 -5.26 12.50 8.28
N LEU A 138 -5.46 12.85 9.54
CA LEU A 138 -5.98 14.18 9.91
C LEU A 138 -5.07 15.31 9.40
N GLN A 139 -3.75 15.12 9.40
CA GLN A 139 -2.81 16.11 8.86
C GLN A 139 -2.87 16.17 7.33
N VAL A 140 -3.08 15.02 6.66
CA VAL A 140 -3.34 14.98 5.22
C VAL A 140 -4.63 15.75 4.87
N VAL A 141 -5.71 15.53 5.62
CA VAL A 141 -6.99 16.23 5.42
C VAL A 141 -6.82 17.74 5.64
N GLN A 142 -6.03 18.16 6.64
CA GLN A 142 -5.71 19.58 6.85
C GLN A 142 -4.98 20.21 5.66
N LEU A 143 -4.12 19.46 4.96
CA LEU A 143 -3.47 19.97 3.74
C LEU A 143 -4.43 20.12 2.57
N HIS A 144 -5.45 19.28 2.47
CA HIS A 144 -6.46 19.35 1.41
C HIS A 144 -7.50 20.46 1.64
N ASN A 145 -7.68 20.89 2.89
CA ASN A 145 -8.65 21.92 3.27
C ASN A 145 -8.02 23.33 3.35
N LYS A 146 -6.77 23.48 2.92
CA LYS A 146 -6.17 24.80 2.65
C LYS A 146 -6.52 25.21 1.24
#